data_AF-A0A2K3JJT1-F1
#
_entry.id   AF-A0A2K3JJT1-F1
#
_cell.length_a   1.000
_cell.length_b   1.000
_cell.length_c   1.000
_cell.angle_alpha   90.00
_cell.angle_beta   90.00
_cell.angle_gamma   90.00
#
_symmetry.space_group_name_H-M   'P 1'
#
loop_
_entity.id
_entity.type
_entity.pdbx_description
1 polymer ?
#
loop_
_entity_poly.entity_id
_entity_poly.type
_entity_poly.pdbx_seq_one_letter_code
_entity_poly.pdbx_strand_id
1 'polypeptide(L)'
;MLQCRKDSRGIVELTLSQIALFLATAILLTVVFSFVFSNDWQRTAELQSIASNFSNLLEDLINNFFEHTILFQFPEKSYPYFVAISTEYIILSARGSWNSNLLITRRFLSRPWLRLPPKNWTTGDDLHVYLNKTCGHHGTENDPIPLQYFVSLLNEYNSTISYFAMQPCEIIMRQPVFVEKVSIYYNFNRKHDFLLVYQLI
;
A
#
# COMPACT_ATOMS: atom_id res chain seq x y z
N MET A 1 67.61 23.30 -12.46
CA MET A 1 67.31 22.07 -13.23
C MET A 1 67.36 20.90 -12.27
N LEU A 2 66.20 20.39 -11.86
CA LEU A 2 66.12 19.23 -10.97
C LEU A 2 66.49 17.97 -11.78
N GLN A 3 67.68 17.44 -11.50
CA GLN A 3 68.12 16.16 -12.04
C GLN A 3 67.39 15.03 -11.30
N CYS A 4 66.49 14.33 -12.00
CA CYS A 4 65.99 13.04 -11.54
C CYS A 4 67.15 12.02 -11.53
N ARG A 5 67.73 11.80 -10.34
CA ARG A 5 68.64 10.68 -10.10
C ARG A 5 67.84 9.38 -10.21
N LYS A 6 68.20 8.54 -11.19
CA LYS A 6 67.63 7.21 -11.41
C LYS A 6 68.18 6.27 -10.34
N ASP A 7 67.49 6.17 -9.21
CA ASP A 7 67.84 5.21 -8.16
C ASP A 7 67.20 3.85 -8.50
N SER A 8 68.05 2.85 -8.69
CA SER A 8 67.77 1.60 -9.39
C SER A 8 67.51 0.45 -8.42
N ARG A 9 66.56 0.59 -7.48
CA ARG A 9 66.18 -0.50 -6.57
C ARG A 9 64.71 -0.43 -6.18
N GLY A 10 63.84 -1.15 -6.93
CA GLY A 10 62.56 -1.81 -6.57
C GLY A 10 61.48 -1.10 -5.73
N ILE A 11 61.79 -0.03 -5.01
CA ILE A 11 60.95 0.61 -4.00
C ILE A 11 59.87 1.47 -4.66
N VAL A 12 60.17 2.13 -5.79
CA VAL A 12 59.20 2.94 -6.55
C VAL A 12 58.16 2.06 -7.27
N GLU A 13 58.56 0.89 -7.78
CA GLU A 13 57.60 -0.08 -8.34
C GLU A 13 56.72 -0.70 -7.26
N LEU A 14 57.31 -0.99 -6.08
CA LEU A 14 56.56 -1.48 -4.92
C LEU A 14 55.53 -0.44 -4.45
N THR A 15 55.87 0.84 -4.34
CA THR A 15 54.93 1.88 -3.91
C THR A 15 53.85 2.15 -4.96
N LEU A 16 54.19 2.14 -6.25
CA LEU A 16 53.20 2.29 -7.32
C LEU A 16 52.22 1.10 -7.36
N SER A 17 52.72 -0.13 -7.17
CA SER A 17 51.88 -1.33 -7.10
C SER A 17 50.92 -1.30 -5.91
N GLN A 18 51.36 -0.79 -4.76
CA GLN A 18 50.54 -0.64 -3.56
C GLN A 18 49.44 0.40 -3.78
N ILE A 19 49.77 1.56 -4.38
CA ILE A 19 48.78 2.58 -4.72
C ILE A 19 47.75 2.02 -5.72
N ALA A 20 48.21 1.29 -6.75
CA ALA A 20 47.32 0.65 -7.72
C ALA A 20 46.42 -0.41 -7.05
N LEU A 21 46.95 -1.19 -6.11
CA LEU A 21 46.18 -2.17 -5.32
C LEU A 21 45.12 -1.47 -4.46
N PHE A 22 45.47 -0.40 -3.74
CA PHE A 22 44.51 0.38 -2.97
C PHE A 22 43.39 0.93 -3.86
N LEU A 23 43.74 1.48 -5.02
CA LEU A 23 42.76 2.04 -5.95
C LEU A 23 41.84 0.96 -6.54
N ALA A 24 42.39 -0.22 -6.88
CA ALA A 24 41.62 -1.37 -7.34
C ALA A 24 40.67 -1.89 -6.25
N THR A 25 41.13 -2.01 -4.99
CA THR A 25 40.29 -2.43 -3.87
C THR A 25 39.19 -1.43 -3.55
N ALA A 26 39.46 -0.13 -3.65
CA ALA A 26 38.48 0.92 -3.45
C ALA A 26 37.37 0.83 -4.52
N ILE A 27 37.73 0.71 -5.80
CA ILE A 27 36.76 0.53 -6.89
C ILE A 27 35.92 -0.74 -6.67
N LEU A 28 36.57 -1.85 -6.31
CA LEU A 28 35.88 -3.11 -6.08
C LEU A 28 34.90 -3.03 -4.91
N LEU A 29 35.30 -2.38 -3.81
CA LEU A 29 34.43 -2.12 -2.66
C LEU A 29 33.25 -1.22 -3.04
N THR A 30 33.47 -0.17 -3.82
CA THR A 30 32.38 0.69 -4.30
C THR A 30 31.39 -0.08 -5.17
N VAL A 31 31.87 -0.92 -6.09
CA VAL A 31 31.00 -1.72 -6.96
C VAL A 31 30.17 -2.72 -6.15
N VAL A 32 30.80 -3.44 -5.22
CA VAL A 32 30.10 -4.40 -4.34
C VAL A 32 29.05 -3.67 -3.49
N PHE A 33 29.42 -2.53 -2.91
CA PHE A 33 28.49 -1.72 -2.11
C PHE A 33 27.32 -1.22 -2.96
N SER A 34 27.57 -0.64 -4.13
CA SER A 34 26.52 -0.19 -5.04
C SER A 34 25.59 -1.33 -5.45
N PHE A 35 26.12 -2.52 -5.75
CA PHE A 35 25.29 -3.66 -6.15
C PHE A 35 24.36 -4.14 -5.03
N VAL A 36 24.85 -4.16 -3.80
CA VAL A 36 24.07 -4.62 -2.63
C VAL A 36 23.00 -3.59 -2.25
N PHE A 37 23.36 -2.31 -2.12
CA PHE A 37 22.45 -1.30 -1.59
C PHE A 37 21.54 -0.66 -2.65
N SER A 38 21.95 -0.59 -3.92
CA SER A 38 21.11 -0.03 -4.99
C SER A 38 19.83 -0.84 -5.20
N ASN A 39 19.92 -2.16 -5.06
CA ASN A 39 18.75 -3.05 -5.22
C ASN A 39 17.73 -2.86 -4.10
N ASP A 40 18.18 -2.78 -2.84
CA ASP A 40 17.27 -2.59 -1.70
C ASP A 40 16.66 -1.18 -1.72
N TRP A 41 17.43 -0.17 -2.12
CA TRP A 41 16.93 1.19 -2.34
C TRP A 41 15.83 1.22 -3.41
N GLN A 42 16.10 0.63 -4.57
CA GLN A 42 15.13 0.58 -5.66
C GLN A 42 13.84 -0.13 -5.26
N ARG A 43 13.94 -1.31 -4.63
CA ARG A 43 12.78 -2.06 -4.14
C ARG A 43 11.95 -1.25 -3.14
N THR A 44 12.61 -0.56 -2.22
CA THR A 44 11.94 0.30 -1.23
C THR A 44 11.17 1.43 -1.91
N ALA A 45 11.79 2.12 -2.88
CA ALA A 45 11.14 3.19 -3.64
C ALA A 45 9.93 2.68 -4.45
N GLU A 46 10.04 1.49 -5.05
CA GLU A 46 8.93 0.86 -5.77
C GLU A 46 7.76 0.50 -4.84
N LEU A 47 8.03 -0.13 -3.69
CA LEU A 47 6.99 -0.46 -2.70
C LEU A 47 6.30 0.81 -2.17
N GLN A 48 7.07 1.87 -1.92
CA GLN A 48 6.54 3.16 -1.48
C GLN A 48 5.67 3.81 -2.57
N SER A 49 6.05 3.69 -3.84
CA SER A 49 5.25 4.17 -4.96
C SER A 49 3.93 3.40 -5.05
N ILE A 50 3.93 2.08 -4.89
CA ILE A 50 2.71 1.25 -4.88
C ILE A 50 1.79 1.67 -3.72
N ALA A 51 2.35 1.82 -2.51
CA ALA A 51 1.60 2.24 -1.33
C ALA A 51 0.94 3.61 -1.53
N SER A 52 1.70 4.54 -2.11
CA SER A 52 1.23 5.91 -2.36
C SER A 52 0.17 5.93 -3.45
N ASN A 53 0.34 5.16 -4.52
CA ASN A 53 -0.65 5.05 -5.59
C ASN A 53 -1.99 4.52 -5.04
N PHE A 54 -1.95 3.47 -4.22
CA PHE A 54 -3.16 2.94 -3.61
C PHE A 54 -3.82 3.95 -2.66
N SER A 55 -3.04 4.64 -1.80
CA SER A 55 -3.57 5.69 -0.92
C SER A 55 -4.23 6.82 -1.70
N ASN A 56 -3.56 7.32 -2.75
CA ASN A 56 -4.08 8.39 -3.60
C ASN A 56 -5.36 7.96 -4.31
N LEU A 57 -5.45 6.71 -4.77
CA LEU A 57 -6.67 6.18 -5.36
C LEU A 57 -7.85 6.23 -4.39
N LEU A 58 -7.64 5.86 -3.11
CA LEU A 58 -8.69 5.96 -2.09
C LEU A 58 -9.13 7.42 -1.88
N GLU A 59 -8.19 8.35 -1.91
CA GLU A 59 -8.43 9.79 -1.75
C GLU A 59 -9.16 10.40 -2.96
N ASP A 60 -8.79 10.02 -4.17
CA ASP A 60 -9.47 10.46 -5.39
C ASP A 60 -10.91 9.94 -5.42
N LEU A 61 -11.11 8.67 -5.05
CA LEU A 61 -12.41 8.02 -5.08
C LEU A 61 -13.38 8.59 -4.04
N ILE A 62 -12.93 8.90 -2.81
CA ILE A 62 -13.80 9.54 -1.81
C ILE A 62 -14.21 10.95 -2.22
N ASN A 63 -13.31 11.70 -2.88
CA ASN A 63 -13.54 13.08 -3.31
C ASN A 63 -14.40 13.19 -4.57
N ASN A 64 -14.56 12.10 -5.33
CA ASN A 64 -15.45 12.07 -6.48
C ASN A 64 -16.92 12.29 -6.09
N PHE A 65 -17.67 13.02 -6.92
CA PHE A 65 -19.08 13.32 -6.64
C PHE A 65 -20.00 12.10 -6.75
N PHE A 66 -19.68 11.18 -7.66
CA PHE A 66 -20.51 10.03 -7.99
C PHE A 66 -19.96 8.75 -7.37
N GLU A 67 -20.87 7.80 -7.17
CA GLU A 67 -20.52 6.42 -6.83
C GLU A 67 -19.78 5.79 -8.00
N HIS A 68 -18.68 5.13 -7.68
CA HIS A 68 -17.83 4.51 -8.68
C HIS A 68 -17.07 3.35 -8.05
N THR A 69 -16.91 2.28 -8.84
CA THR A 69 -16.13 1.10 -8.47
C THR A 69 -14.88 1.06 -9.33
N ILE A 70 -13.72 1.03 -8.68
CA ILE A 70 -12.42 0.88 -9.32
C ILE A 70 -11.88 -0.51 -8.99
N LEU A 71 -11.39 -1.17 -10.03
CA LEU A 71 -10.61 -2.38 -9.94
C LEU A 71 -9.13 -2.02 -9.84
N PHE A 72 -8.52 -2.26 -8.68
CA PHE A 72 -7.09 -2.04 -8.47
C PHE A 72 -6.34 -3.38 -8.44
N GLN A 73 -5.45 -3.57 -9.40
CA GLN A 73 -4.54 -4.71 -9.43
C GLN A 73 -3.16 -4.28 -8.94
N PHE A 74 -2.66 -4.93 -7.89
CA PHE A 74 -1.30 -4.71 -7.45
C PHE A 74 -0.31 -5.21 -8.54
N PRO A 75 0.72 -4.40 -8.87
CA PRO A 75 1.59 -4.72 -10.00
C PRO A 75 2.49 -5.92 -9.72
N GLU A 76 2.64 -6.79 -10.71
CA GLU A 76 3.60 -7.90 -10.61
C GLU A 76 5.04 -7.36 -10.65
N LYS A 77 5.91 -7.94 -9.82
CA LYS A 77 7.31 -7.54 -9.69
C LYS A 77 8.21 -8.75 -9.83
N SER A 78 9.49 -8.50 -10.14
CA SER A 78 10.52 -9.54 -10.24
C SER A 78 10.86 -10.19 -8.89
N TYR A 79 10.34 -9.67 -7.78
CA TYR A 79 10.51 -10.17 -6.43
C TYR A 79 9.13 -10.36 -5.76
N PRO A 80 8.97 -11.39 -4.90
CA PRO A 80 7.75 -11.56 -4.13
C PRO A 80 7.64 -10.47 -3.07
N TYR A 81 6.44 -9.93 -2.91
CA TYR A 81 6.09 -9.01 -1.86
C TYR A 81 4.67 -9.31 -1.34
N PHE A 82 4.43 -8.95 -0.09
CA PHE A 82 3.17 -9.13 0.59
C PHE A 82 2.52 -7.78 0.82
N VAL A 83 1.20 -7.74 0.71
CA VAL A 83 0.39 -6.56 0.95
C VAL A 83 -0.62 -6.89 2.03
N ALA A 84 -0.68 -6.04 3.05
CA ALA A 84 -1.72 -6.09 4.06
C ALA A 84 -2.36 -4.71 4.21
N ILE A 85 -3.69 -4.66 4.16
CA ILE A 85 -4.48 -3.43 4.21
C ILE A 85 -5.22 -3.38 5.54
N SER A 86 -5.06 -2.27 6.24
CA SER A 86 -5.81 -1.90 7.44
C SER A 86 -6.80 -0.78 7.10
N THR A 87 -7.66 -0.41 8.03
CA THR A 87 -8.51 0.79 7.90
C THR A 87 -7.73 2.09 8.11
N GLU A 88 -6.50 2.05 8.62
CA GLU A 88 -5.69 3.27 8.86
C GLU A 88 -4.41 3.32 8.03
N TYR A 89 -3.94 2.19 7.52
CA TYR A 89 -2.68 2.11 6.79
C TYR A 89 -2.62 0.90 5.86
N ILE A 90 -1.68 0.92 4.92
CA ILE A 90 -1.24 -0.23 4.14
C ILE A 90 0.18 -0.60 4.53
N ILE A 91 0.43 -1.90 4.70
CA ILE A 91 1.75 -2.48 4.90
C ILE A 91 2.13 -3.22 3.62
N LEU A 92 3.30 -2.89 3.09
CA LEU A 92 3.95 -3.70 2.07
C LEU A 92 5.25 -4.24 2.62
N SER A 93 5.48 -5.53 2.46
CA SER A 93 6.72 -6.15 2.87
C SER A 93 7.35 -7.00 1.77
N ALA A 94 8.68 -6.96 1.66
CA ALA A 94 9.43 -7.76 0.72
C ALA A 94 10.74 -8.24 1.35
N ARG A 95 11.32 -9.30 0.79
CA ARG A 95 12.63 -9.79 1.20
C ARG A 95 13.73 -8.89 0.64
N GLY A 96 14.55 -8.34 1.53
CA GLY A 96 15.76 -7.58 1.20
C GLY A 96 16.94 -8.49 0.86
N SER A 97 18.08 -7.89 0.54
CA SER A 97 19.25 -8.61 0.04
C SER A 97 19.94 -9.46 1.10
N TRP A 98 19.98 -9.03 2.37
CA TRP A 98 20.76 -9.68 3.46
C TRP A 98 19.89 -10.10 4.66
N ASN A 99 18.90 -10.96 4.43
CA ASN A 99 17.91 -11.38 5.45
C ASN A 99 17.19 -10.21 6.16
N SER A 100 17.30 -9.01 5.62
CA SER A 100 16.50 -7.86 6.00
C SER A 100 15.11 -8.00 5.40
N ASN A 101 14.09 -7.61 6.15
CA ASN A 101 12.75 -7.43 5.62
C ASN A 101 12.58 -5.95 5.32
N LEU A 102 12.28 -5.62 4.07
CA LEU A 102 11.85 -4.28 3.69
C LEU A 102 10.39 -4.17 4.10
N LEU A 103 10.07 -3.18 4.94
CA LEU A 103 8.71 -2.94 5.41
C LEU A 103 8.37 -1.47 5.17
N ILE A 104 7.32 -1.24 4.41
CA ILE A 104 6.79 0.08 4.12
C ILE A 104 5.38 0.16 4.70
N THR A 105 5.17 1.14 5.57
CA THR A 105 3.85 1.45 6.11
C THR A 105 3.43 2.84 5.63
N ARG A 106 2.27 2.93 4.98
CA ARG A 106 1.69 4.19 4.53
C ARG A 106 0.32 4.36 5.17
N ARG A 107 0.11 5.49 5.84
CA ARG A 107 -1.19 5.83 6.44
C ARG A 107 -2.17 6.33 5.38
N PHE A 108 -3.43 5.99 5.55
CA PHE A 108 -4.53 6.52 4.75
C PHE A 108 -5.08 7.81 5.37
N LEU A 109 -5.50 8.74 4.53
CA LEU A 109 -6.25 9.92 4.98
C LEU A 109 -7.73 9.61 5.21
N SER A 110 -8.30 8.78 4.33
CA SER A 110 -9.67 8.28 4.44
C SER A 110 -9.67 6.82 4.89
N ARG A 111 -10.53 6.49 5.84
CA ARG A 111 -10.59 5.14 6.41
C ARG A 111 -11.43 4.22 5.52
N PRO A 112 -10.84 3.25 4.79
CA PRO A 112 -11.64 2.29 4.04
C PRO A 112 -12.41 1.36 4.99
N TRP A 113 -13.63 1.02 4.62
CA TRP A 113 -14.40 -0.05 5.22
C TRP A 113 -14.04 -1.39 4.55
N LEU A 114 -13.16 -2.14 5.22
CA LEU A 114 -12.74 -3.45 4.74
C LEU A 114 -13.85 -4.50 4.88
N ARG A 115 -14.17 -5.17 3.78
CA ARG A 115 -15.14 -6.25 3.74
C ARG A 115 -14.46 -7.53 3.23
N LEU A 116 -14.55 -8.57 4.05
CA LEU A 116 -14.05 -9.91 3.71
C LEU A 116 -15.24 -10.86 3.61
N PRO A 117 -15.31 -11.71 2.58
CA PRO A 117 -16.24 -12.83 2.56
C PRO A 117 -15.96 -13.78 3.75
N PRO A 118 -16.97 -14.46 4.31
CA PRO A 118 -18.39 -14.44 3.96
C PRO A 118 -19.19 -13.57 4.94
N LYS A 119 -19.24 -12.25 4.73
CA LYS A 119 -20.15 -11.36 5.47
C LYS A 119 -21.52 -11.28 4.79
N ASN A 120 -22.52 -10.77 5.52
CA ASN A 120 -23.92 -10.62 5.07
C ASN A 120 -24.07 -9.83 3.76
N TRP A 121 -23.13 -8.93 3.48
CA TRP A 121 -23.04 -8.13 2.26
C TRP A 121 -21.57 -7.79 2.00
N THR A 122 -21.19 -7.70 0.73
CA THR A 122 -19.80 -7.47 0.30
C THR A 122 -19.66 -6.23 -0.54
N THR A 123 -20.56 -6.03 -1.50
CA THR A 123 -20.57 -4.90 -2.44
C THR A 123 -21.49 -3.78 -1.94
N GLY A 124 -21.43 -2.60 -2.57
CA GLY A 124 -22.38 -1.52 -2.31
C GLY A 124 -23.81 -1.88 -2.68
N ASP A 125 -24.01 -2.56 -3.82
CA ASP A 125 -25.32 -3.07 -4.22
C ASP A 125 -25.88 -4.05 -3.17
N ASP A 126 -25.05 -4.97 -2.66
CA ASP A 126 -25.44 -5.89 -1.59
C ASP A 126 -25.83 -5.15 -0.30
N LEU A 127 -25.16 -4.04 0.00
CA LEU A 127 -25.48 -3.19 1.16
C LEU A 127 -26.87 -2.59 1.01
N HIS A 128 -27.23 -2.05 -0.16
CA HIS A 128 -28.58 -1.52 -0.40
C HIS A 128 -29.65 -2.62 -0.30
N VAL A 129 -29.36 -3.83 -0.79
CA VAL A 129 -30.25 -4.99 -0.64
C VAL A 129 -30.39 -5.41 0.83
N TYR A 130 -29.29 -5.39 1.58
CA TYR A 130 -29.28 -5.70 3.01
C TYR A 130 -30.08 -4.67 3.81
N LEU A 131 -29.94 -3.38 3.51
CA LEU A 131 -30.71 -2.32 4.13
C LEU A 131 -32.21 -2.50 3.86
N ASN A 132 -32.60 -2.82 2.62
CA ASN A 132 -34.01 -3.06 2.32
C ASN A 132 -34.56 -4.24 3.13
N LYS A 133 -33.82 -5.35 3.22
CA LYS A 133 -34.24 -6.51 4.02
C LYS A 133 -34.35 -6.20 5.53
N THR A 134 -33.52 -5.31 6.05
CA THR A 134 -33.42 -5.05 7.50
C THR A 134 -34.34 -3.94 7.97
N CYS A 135 -34.50 -2.88 7.18
CA CYS A 135 -35.27 -1.69 7.56
C CYS A 135 -36.39 -1.32 6.57
N GLY A 136 -36.55 -2.07 5.48
CA GLY A 136 -37.57 -1.80 4.44
C GLY A 136 -37.19 -0.68 3.48
N HIS A 137 -35.96 -0.15 3.56
CA HIS A 137 -35.48 0.98 2.77
C HIS A 137 -34.13 0.65 2.13
N HIS A 138 -33.93 1.07 0.89
CA HIS A 138 -32.67 0.86 0.17
C HIS A 138 -31.54 1.81 0.61
N GLY A 139 -31.86 2.97 1.20
CA GLY A 139 -30.86 3.98 1.54
C GLY A 139 -30.36 4.80 0.35
N THR A 140 -31.15 4.84 -0.73
CA THR A 140 -30.90 5.69 -1.89
C THR A 140 -31.53 7.06 -1.67
N GLU A 141 -31.25 8.02 -2.56
CA GLU A 141 -31.82 9.38 -2.48
C GLU A 141 -33.35 9.40 -2.41
N ASN A 142 -34.00 8.52 -3.17
CA ASN A 142 -35.45 8.41 -3.23
C ASN A 142 -36.05 7.59 -2.08
N ASP A 143 -35.23 6.81 -1.38
CA ASP A 143 -35.66 5.88 -0.34
C ASP A 143 -34.67 5.89 0.84
N PRO A 144 -34.57 7.00 1.59
CA PRO A 144 -33.57 7.19 2.64
C PRO A 144 -33.87 6.34 3.87
N ILE A 145 -32.83 5.85 4.54
CA ILE A 145 -33.00 5.05 5.77
C ILE A 145 -33.34 5.93 6.99
N PRO A 146 -34.10 5.41 7.97
CA PRO A 146 -34.30 6.07 9.25
C PRO A 146 -33.00 6.23 10.04
N LEU A 147 -32.89 7.32 10.82
CA LEU A 147 -31.66 7.67 11.56
C LEU A 147 -31.18 6.54 12.49
N GLN A 148 -32.08 5.80 13.12
CA GLN A 148 -31.74 4.70 14.02
C GLN A 148 -30.92 3.59 13.33
N TYR A 149 -31.26 3.26 12.08
CA TYR A 149 -30.56 2.25 11.31
C TYR A 149 -29.23 2.79 10.78
N PHE A 150 -29.17 4.07 10.42
CA PHE A 150 -27.91 4.72 10.06
C PHE A 150 -26.90 4.73 11.23
N VAL A 151 -27.35 5.00 12.46
CA VAL A 151 -26.50 4.92 13.66
C VAL A 151 -26.01 3.48 13.88
N SER A 152 -26.87 2.48 13.70
CA SER A 152 -26.46 1.07 13.76
C SER A 152 -25.38 0.74 12.73
N LEU A 153 -25.54 1.24 11.50
CA LEU A 153 -24.56 1.06 10.42
C LEU A 153 -23.22 1.73 10.75
N LEU A 154 -23.25 2.96 11.28
CA LEU A 154 -22.04 3.66 11.73
C LEU A 154 -21.34 2.93 12.88
N ASN A 155 -22.09 2.30 13.79
CA ASN A 155 -21.51 1.50 14.86
C ASN A 155 -20.82 0.24 14.30
N GLU A 156 -21.43 -0.44 13.33
CA GLU A 156 -20.79 -1.56 12.62
C GLU A 156 -19.50 -1.07 11.95
N TYR A 157 -19.56 0.02 11.19
CA TYR A 157 -18.41 0.63 10.54
C TYR A 157 -17.27 0.93 11.52
N ASN A 158 -17.57 1.65 12.61
CA ASN A 158 -16.57 1.99 13.64
C ASN A 158 -15.96 0.74 14.29
N SER A 159 -16.77 -0.28 14.58
CA SER A 159 -16.27 -1.54 15.14
C SER A 159 -15.30 -2.26 14.20
N THR A 160 -15.62 -2.26 12.90
CA THR A 160 -14.74 -2.86 11.89
C THR A 160 -13.45 -2.06 11.69
N ILE A 161 -13.52 -0.74 11.77
CA ILE A 161 -12.32 0.12 11.76
C ILE A 161 -11.40 -0.27 12.91
N SER A 162 -11.93 -0.32 14.14
CA SER A 162 -11.11 -0.67 15.31
C SER A 162 -10.48 -2.06 15.18
N TYR A 163 -11.22 -3.03 14.65
CA TYR A 163 -10.72 -4.39 14.45
C TYR A 163 -9.58 -4.45 13.42
N PHE A 164 -9.79 -3.93 12.21
CA PHE A 164 -8.77 -3.99 11.15
C PHE A 164 -7.62 -3.01 11.36
N ALA A 165 -7.76 -1.98 12.20
CA ALA A 165 -6.65 -1.16 12.68
C ALA A 165 -5.58 -2.00 13.41
N MET A 166 -6.01 -2.99 14.19
CA MET A 166 -5.13 -3.90 14.93
C MET A 166 -4.72 -5.13 14.12
N GLN A 167 -5.61 -5.65 13.29
CA GLN A 167 -5.39 -6.84 12.49
C GLN A 167 -5.60 -6.54 11.00
N PRO A 168 -4.55 -6.07 10.29
CA PRO A 168 -4.63 -5.80 8.85
C PRO A 168 -5.02 -7.07 8.08
N CYS A 169 -5.80 -6.88 7.02
CA CYS A 169 -6.16 -7.96 6.11
C CYS A 169 -5.06 -8.19 5.07
N GLU A 170 -4.62 -9.43 4.92
CA GLU A 170 -3.72 -9.81 3.84
C GLU A 170 -4.47 -9.83 2.49
N ILE A 171 -3.82 -9.31 1.45
CA ILE A 171 -4.36 -9.22 0.11
C ILE A 171 -3.81 -10.35 -0.75
N ILE A 172 -4.70 -11.03 -1.46
CA ILE A 172 -4.34 -12.06 -2.43
C ILE A 172 -3.86 -11.36 -3.70
N MET A 173 -2.54 -11.33 -3.91
CA MET A 173 -1.90 -10.58 -5.01
C MET A 173 -2.36 -10.96 -6.42
N ARG A 174 -2.86 -12.18 -6.60
CA ARG A 174 -3.37 -12.68 -7.89
C ARG A 174 -4.80 -12.22 -8.21
N GLN A 175 -5.48 -11.64 -7.24
CA GLN A 175 -6.85 -11.17 -7.37
C GLN A 175 -6.86 -9.65 -7.29
N PRO A 176 -7.70 -8.98 -8.08
CA PRO A 176 -7.82 -7.55 -7.97
C PRO A 176 -8.56 -7.17 -6.68
N VAL A 177 -8.26 -5.98 -6.18
CA VAL A 177 -8.98 -5.36 -5.07
C VAL A 177 -10.01 -4.41 -5.64
N PHE A 178 -11.26 -4.58 -5.22
CA PHE A 178 -12.33 -3.66 -5.55
C PHE A 178 -12.36 -2.54 -4.51
N VAL A 179 -12.39 -1.31 -5.02
CA VAL A 179 -12.55 -0.10 -4.22
C VAL A 179 -13.80 0.61 -4.71
N GLU A 180 -14.78 0.77 -3.83
CA GLU A 180 -16.11 1.25 -4.22
C GLU A 180 -16.55 2.39 -3.30
N LYS A 181 -17.06 3.47 -3.90
CA LYS A 181 -17.71 4.56 -3.15
C LYS A 181 -19.20 4.28 -3.12
N VAL A 182 -19.78 4.22 -1.92
CA VAL A 182 -21.21 3.99 -1.71
C VAL A 182 -21.80 5.11 -0.87
N SER A 183 -22.87 5.74 -1.35
CA SER A 183 -23.57 6.81 -0.65
C SER A 183 -24.80 6.26 0.03
N ILE A 184 -24.93 6.49 1.35
CA ILE A 184 -26.14 6.16 2.09
C ILE A 184 -26.87 7.44 2.46
N TYR A 185 -28.11 7.53 2.00
CA TYR A 185 -29.02 8.64 2.32
C TYR A 185 -29.84 8.30 3.56
N TYR A 186 -29.90 9.23 4.51
CA TYR A 186 -30.60 9.05 5.78
C TYR A 186 -31.34 10.33 6.20
N ASN A 187 -32.46 10.15 6.92
CA ASN A 187 -33.23 11.25 7.53
C ASN A 187 -33.46 12.47 6.61
N PHE A 188 -34.14 12.25 5.48
CA PHE A 188 -34.56 13.23 4.47
C PHE A 188 -33.51 14.33 4.19
N ASN A 189 -32.67 14.12 3.16
CA ASN A 189 -31.61 15.01 2.66
C ASN A 189 -30.26 14.99 3.39
N ARG A 190 -29.94 13.96 4.18
CA ARG A 190 -28.55 13.72 4.62
C ARG A 190 -27.95 12.56 3.84
N LYS A 191 -26.65 12.67 3.57
CA LYS A 191 -25.86 11.70 2.82
C LYS A 191 -24.57 11.43 3.58
N HIS A 192 -24.14 10.17 3.59
CA HIS A 192 -22.83 9.78 4.08
C HIS A 192 -22.17 8.83 3.07
N ASP A 193 -20.91 9.11 2.76
CA ASP A 193 -20.14 8.33 1.81
C ASP A 193 -19.25 7.34 2.54
N PHE A 194 -19.41 6.07 2.21
CA PHE A 194 -18.52 5.01 2.64
C PHE A 194 -17.60 4.61 1.49
N LEU A 195 -16.35 4.30 1.83
CA LEU A 195 -15.40 3.73 0.91
C LEU A 195 -15.25 2.25 1.26
N LEU A 196 -15.75 1.35 0.41
CA LEU A 196 -15.64 -0.09 0.60
C LEU A 196 -14.36 -0.60 -0.08
N VAL A 197 -13.68 -1.54 0.58
CA VAL A 197 -12.53 -2.25 0.00
C VAL A 197 -12.71 -3.76 0.23
N TYR A 198 -12.68 -4.54 -0.84
CA TYR A 198 -12.91 -6.00 -0.79
C TYR A 198 -12.22 -6.78 -1.91
N GLN A 199 -12.09 -8.08 -1.72
CA GLN A 199 -11.72 -9.05 -2.75
C GLN A 199 -12.82 -10.10 -2.89
N LEU A 200 -13.15 -10.44 -4.14
CA LEU A 200 -14.08 -11.53 -4.44
C LEU A 200 -13.26 -12.82 -4.59
N ILE A 201 -13.66 -13.87 -3.87
CA ILE A 201 -13.01 -15.20 -3.88
C ILE A 201 -13.48 -15.99 -5.09
#